data_AF-A0A699ZIZ8-F1
#
_entry.id   AF-A0A699ZIZ8-F1
#
_cell.length_a   1.000
_cell.length_b   1.000
_cell.length_c   1.000
_cell.angle_alpha   90.00
_cell.angle_beta   90.00
_cell.angle_gamma   90.00
#
_symmetry.space_group_name_H-M   'P 1'
#
loop_
_entity.id
_entity.type
_entity.pdbx_description
1 polymer ?
#
loop_
_entity_poly.entity_id
_entity_poly.type
_entity_poly.pdbx_seq_one_letter_code
_entity_poly.pdbx_strand_id
1 'polypeptide(L)'
;MDHMLARVLPQLPPVHLHQAPSQPASAHDPQGHGDKARRTGTPTFPHPSAFDPCQSPHGNASMLAVYMDEEMRHGVGQGQGQGRDSFTRLMVRSWILDQYEATGLSRRLTHLDLQALLSHAGFPLNATSDHVVVSAAQWAEFRGQFQAVLNLVRQISPVWNLEDPCVISGFDMDRQGCEHALAAEPVGTFVCRFSLSQPGSLVLSCKVASNADNLLHAIIKV
;
A
#
# COMPACT_ATOMS: atom_id res chain seq x y z
N MET A 1 -25.77 -38.37 5.70
CA MET A 1 -24.51 -38.67 4.99
C MET A 1 -23.58 -37.52 5.31
N ASP A 2 -23.10 -37.50 6.54
CA ASP A 2 -22.37 -36.39 7.12
C ASP A 2 -21.11 -36.97 7.73
N HIS A 3 -19.99 -36.89 7.01
CA HIS A 3 -18.64 -36.92 7.57
C HIS A 3 -17.65 -36.67 6.44
N MET A 4 -16.56 -35.99 6.82
CA MET A 4 -15.31 -35.77 6.08
C MET A 4 -15.24 -34.53 5.20
N LEU A 5 -14.81 -33.41 5.82
CA LEU A 5 -13.71 -32.59 5.30
C LEU A 5 -13.10 -31.81 6.49
N ALA A 6 -12.24 -32.48 7.26
CA ALA A 6 -11.36 -31.86 8.23
C ALA A 6 -9.96 -32.42 7.99
N ARG A 7 -9.01 -31.56 7.57
CA ARG A 7 -7.53 -31.72 7.48
C ARG A 7 -7.03 -30.80 6.34
N VAL A 8 -5.97 -30.00 6.42
CA VAL A 8 -4.82 -29.83 7.34
C VAL A 8 -4.40 -28.35 7.23
N LEU A 9 -4.33 -27.60 8.33
CA LEU A 9 -3.52 -26.37 8.38
C LEU A 9 -2.13 -26.75 8.91
N PRO A 10 -1.03 -26.32 8.28
CA PRO A 10 0.30 -26.51 8.84
C PRO A 10 0.43 -25.70 10.12
N GLN A 11 0.90 -26.34 11.20
CA GLN A 11 1.15 -25.68 12.47
C GLN A 11 2.32 -24.70 12.32
N LEU A 12 2.03 -23.42 12.50
CA LEU A 12 3.05 -22.38 12.63
C LEU A 12 3.75 -22.53 14.00
N PRO A 13 5.07 -22.27 14.09
CA PRO A 13 5.79 -22.31 15.35
C PRO A 13 5.28 -21.22 16.31
N PRO A 14 5.39 -21.45 17.64
CA PRO A 14 4.93 -20.51 18.64
C PRO A 14 5.73 -19.19 18.56
N VAL A 15 5.01 -18.07 18.39
CA VAL A 15 5.57 -16.73 18.49
C VAL A 15 5.77 -16.40 19.96
N HIS A 16 7.02 -16.19 20.38
CA HIS A 16 7.33 -15.68 21.71
C HIS A 16 6.93 -14.20 21.81
N LEU A 17 5.76 -13.94 22.40
CA LEU A 17 5.36 -12.60 22.83
C LEU A 17 6.26 -12.13 23.97
N HIS A 18 7.08 -11.11 23.72
CA HIS A 18 7.63 -10.30 24.82
C HIS A 18 6.52 -9.38 25.34
N GLN A 19 5.93 -9.78 26.46
CA GLN A 19 4.96 -8.99 27.22
C GLN A 19 5.72 -7.83 27.91
N ALA A 20 5.41 -6.59 27.54
CA ALA A 20 5.87 -5.42 28.29
C ALA A 20 5.09 -5.33 29.62
N PRO A 21 5.74 -4.90 30.72
CA PRO A 21 5.12 -4.84 32.04
C PRO A 21 4.00 -3.79 32.10
N SER A 22 2.82 -4.24 32.52
CA SER A 22 1.63 -3.43 32.79
C SER A 22 1.80 -2.63 34.09
N GLN A 23 1.58 -1.31 34.02
CA GLN A 23 1.38 -0.47 35.20
C GLN A 23 -0.11 -0.49 35.62
N PRO A 24 -0.41 -0.44 36.94
CA PRO A 24 -1.77 -0.49 37.45
C PRO A 24 -2.50 0.85 37.30
N ALA A 25 -3.79 0.76 36.95
CA ALA A 25 -4.74 1.85 36.84
C ALA A 25 -5.14 2.38 38.23
N SER A 26 -5.12 3.71 38.39
CA SER A 26 -5.69 4.41 39.53
C SER A 26 -7.17 4.72 39.27
N ALA A 27 -8.00 4.32 40.24
CA ALA A 27 -9.43 4.54 40.29
C ALA A 27 -9.78 6.02 40.51
N HIS A 28 -10.78 6.51 39.77
CA HIS A 28 -11.63 7.61 40.22
C HIS A 28 -12.98 7.58 39.49
N ASP A 29 -14.03 7.58 40.30
CA ASP A 29 -15.44 7.87 39.98
C ASP A 29 -16.00 8.57 41.25
N PRO A 30 -17.16 9.24 41.28
CA PRO A 30 -18.12 9.47 40.19
C PRO A 30 -18.74 10.90 40.14
N GLN A 31 -19.71 11.05 39.23
CA GLN A 31 -21.04 11.68 39.44
C GLN A 31 -21.33 13.00 38.69
N GLY A 32 -22.27 12.94 37.75
CA GLY A 32 -22.87 14.10 37.09
C GLY A 32 -24.03 13.72 36.15
N HIS A 33 -25.25 14.03 36.61
CA HIS A 33 -26.56 13.70 36.03
C HIS A 33 -26.96 14.68 34.92
N GLY A 34 -27.68 14.22 33.88
CA GLY A 34 -28.30 15.14 32.90
C GLY A 34 -28.98 14.45 31.70
N ASP A 35 -30.30 14.29 31.79
CA ASP A 35 -31.23 13.92 30.72
C ASP A 35 -31.16 14.84 29.47
N LYS A 36 -31.34 14.27 28.26
CA LYS A 36 -32.46 14.58 27.35
C LYS A 36 -32.39 13.86 25.98
N ALA A 37 -33.58 13.48 25.54
CA ALA A 37 -33.97 12.79 24.32
C ALA A 37 -33.52 13.40 22.97
N ARG A 38 -33.43 12.56 21.91
CA ARG A 38 -34.39 12.46 20.76
C ARG A 38 -33.70 12.19 19.40
N ARG A 39 -34.38 11.37 18.56
CA ARG A 39 -34.33 11.19 17.07
C ARG A 39 -33.29 10.18 16.53
N THR A 40 -33.69 8.99 16.08
CA THR A 40 -34.26 8.60 14.76
C THR A 40 -33.38 8.95 13.56
N GLY A 41 -32.83 7.93 12.90
CA GLY A 41 -32.29 8.02 11.54
C GLY A 41 -31.27 6.92 11.24
N THR A 42 -31.74 5.77 10.74
CA THR A 42 -30.90 4.78 10.04
C THR A 42 -30.55 5.31 8.65
N PRO A 43 -29.26 5.45 8.30
CA PRO A 43 -28.88 5.74 6.92
C PRO A 43 -28.65 4.42 6.18
N THR A 44 -29.57 4.11 5.27
CA THR A 44 -29.39 3.09 4.23
C THR A 44 -28.47 3.68 3.16
N PHE A 45 -27.29 3.10 2.97
CA PHE A 45 -26.40 3.45 1.85
C PHE A 45 -26.57 2.47 0.68
N PRO A 46 -26.55 2.96 -0.57
CA PRO A 46 -26.76 2.14 -1.75
C PRO A 46 -25.49 1.37 -2.16
N HIS A 47 -25.73 0.14 -2.62
CA HIS A 47 -24.80 -0.73 -3.33
C HIS A 47 -24.39 -0.11 -4.68
N PRO A 48 -23.10 -0.05 -5.03
CA PRO A 48 -22.68 0.14 -6.41
C PRO A 48 -22.25 -1.20 -7.00
N SER A 49 -23.19 -1.90 -7.63
CA SER A 49 -22.91 -2.95 -8.59
C SER A 49 -22.94 -2.38 -10.02
N ALA A 50 -22.06 -2.91 -10.86
CA ALA A 50 -21.93 -2.69 -12.30
C ALA A 50 -21.16 -1.43 -12.75
N PHE A 51 -19.83 -1.56 -12.81
CA PHE A 51 -19.04 -0.90 -13.85
C PHE A 51 -18.48 -1.97 -14.77
N ASP A 52 -18.96 -1.96 -16.00
CA ASP A 52 -18.52 -2.76 -17.13
C ASP A 52 -17.74 -1.82 -18.07
N PRO A 53 -16.46 -2.11 -18.39
CA PRO A 53 -15.91 -1.60 -19.63
C PRO A 53 -15.11 -2.68 -20.37
N CYS A 54 -15.81 -3.52 -21.12
CA CYS A 54 -15.27 -3.99 -22.39
C CYS A 54 -15.21 -2.83 -23.38
N GLN A 55 -14.00 -2.33 -23.70
CA GLN A 55 -13.56 -2.07 -25.08
C GLN A 55 -12.10 -1.59 -25.11
N SER A 56 -11.24 -2.48 -25.62
CA SER A 56 -9.91 -2.13 -26.12
C SER A 56 -10.03 -1.39 -27.46
N PRO A 57 -9.00 -0.60 -27.82
CA PRO A 57 -8.36 -0.88 -29.10
C PRO A 57 -6.84 -0.96 -28.99
N HIS A 58 -6.30 -1.86 -29.80
CA HIS A 58 -4.89 -2.10 -30.06
C HIS A 58 -4.11 -0.82 -30.43
N GLY A 59 -2.86 -0.74 -29.95
CA GLY A 59 -1.88 0.21 -30.43
C GLY A 59 -0.48 -0.21 -30.00
N ASN A 60 0.33 -0.63 -30.96
CA ASN A 60 1.70 -1.13 -30.84
C ASN A 60 2.62 -0.24 -29.97
N ALA A 61 3.42 -0.87 -29.11
CA ALA A 61 4.69 -0.31 -28.64
C ALA A 61 5.79 -1.36 -28.77
N SER A 62 6.57 -1.23 -29.85
CA SER A 62 7.85 -1.90 -30.03
C SER A 62 8.92 -0.83 -30.20
N MET A 63 10.08 -1.09 -29.60
CA MET A 63 11.32 -0.29 -29.62
C MET A 63 11.32 1.03 -28.85
N LEU A 64 11.66 0.96 -27.57
CA LEU A 64 12.53 1.93 -26.87
C LEU A 64 12.97 1.35 -25.52
N ALA A 65 13.78 0.29 -25.59
CA ALA A 65 14.38 -0.33 -24.40
C ALA A 65 15.87 -0.59 -24.64
N VAL A 66 16.61 0.46 -25.01
CA VAL A 66 18.08 0.57 -24.88
C VAL A 66 18.34 2.07 -24.73
N TYR A 67 19.35 2.46 -23.96
CA TYR A 67 19.71 3.82 -23.50
C TYR A 67 19.08 4.21 -22.16
N MET A 68 19.76 3.88 -21.06
CA MET A 68 19.97 4.73 -19.87
C MET A 68 20.86 3.98 -18.84
N ASP A 69 21.98 3.37 -19.26
CA ASP A 69 22.90 2.73 -18.30
C ASP A 69 24.40 2.75 -18.70
N GLU A 70 24.85 3.79 -19.41
CA GLU A 70 26.25 3.86 -19.86
C GLU A 70 26.90 5.26 -19.92
N GLU A 71 26.46 6.21 -19.09
CA GLU A 71 27.16 7.51 -18.93
C GLU A 71 27.46 7.83 -17.45
N MET A 72 28.18 6.95 -16.75
CA MET A 72 28.79 7.34 -15.46
C MET A 72 30.20 6.80 -15.24
N ARG A 73 30.99 6.71 -16.30
CA ARG A 73 32.44 6.57 -16.21
C ARG A 73 33.08 7.44 -17.28
N HIS A 74 33.87 8.42 -16.83
CA HIS A 74 34.79 9.32 -17.56
C HIS A 74 34.30 10.78 -17.67
N GLY A 75 34.90 11.65 -16.83
CA GLY A 75 34.75 13.09 -16.94
C GLY A 75 35.34 13.84 -15.75
N VAL A 76 36.67 13.89 -15.66
CA VAL A 76 37.37 14.86 -14.81
C VAL A 76 37.23 16.22 -15.49
N GLY A 77 36.39 17.10 -14.92
CA GLY A 77 36.21 18.48 -15.38
C GLY A 77 35.57 19.31 -14.29
N GLN A 78 36.36 20.17 -13.64
CA GLN A 78 35.88 21.19 -12.73
C GLN A 78 35.03 22.21 -13.51
N GLY A 79 33.75 22.31 -13.16
CA GLY A 79 32.84 23.32 -13.66
C GLY A 79 31.59 23.36 -12.78
N GLN A 80 31.43 24.45 -12.03
CA GLN A 80 30.24 24.73 -11.23
C GLN A 80 29.00 24.76 -12.15
N GLY A 81 28.17 23.74 -11.99
CA GLY A 81 26.87 23.63 -12.64
C GLY A 81 26.12 22.48 -11.97
N GLN A 82 25.68 22.69 -10.72
CA GLN A 82 24.63 21.86 -10.12
C GLN A 82 23.35 22.09 -10.92
N GLY A 83 23.25 21.43 -12.07
CA GLY A 83 22.01 21.23 -12.77
C GLY A 83 21.07 20.53 -11.79
N ARG A 84 20.08 21.28 -11.31
CA ARG A 84 19.02 20.74 -10.46
C ARG A 84 18.23 19.77 -11.33
N ASP A 85 18.62 18.50 -11.32
CA ASP A 85 17.79 17.45 -11.88
C ASP A 85 16.53 17.36 -11.01
N SER A 86 15.50 18.06 -11.47
CA SER A 86 14.19 18.09 -10.87
C SER A 86 13.23 17.32 -11.76
N PHE A 87 12.45 16.42 -11.18
CA PHE A 87 11.59 15.51 -11.91
C PHE A 87 10.14 15.95 -11.79
N THR A 88 9.46 16.07 -12.93
CA THR A 88 8.04 16.45 -12.96
C THR A 88 7.14 15.26 -12.62
N ARG A 89 5.91 15.54 -12.20
CA ARG A 89 4.90 14.51 -11.89
C ARG A 89 4.65 13.58 -13.08
N LEU A 90 4.61 14.13 -14.31
CA LEU A 90 4.40 13.37 -15.54
C LEU A 90 5.55 12.39 -15.80
N MET A 91 6.81 12.85 -15.67
CA MET A 91 7.98 11.98 -15.88
C MET A 91 8.00 10.82 -14.89
N VAL A 92 7.78 11.12 -13.60
CA VAL A 92 7.74 10.07 -12.56
C VAL A 92 6.59 9.11 -12.79
N ARG A 93 5.40 9.62 -13.15
CA ARG A 93 4.23 8.80 -13.48
C ARG A 93 4.52 7.83 -14.64
N SER A 94 5.06 8.32 -15.75
CA SER A 94 5.41 7.49 -16.90
C SER A 94 6.40 6.42 -16.51
N TRP A 95 7.47 6.79 -15.80
CA TRP A 95 8.46 5.84 -15.32
C TRP A 95 7.87 4.75 -14.41
N ILE A 96 6.98 5.10 -13.47
CA ILE A 96 6.30 4.12 -12.60
C ILE A 96 5.54 3.09 -13.45
N LEU A 97 4.80 3.55 -14.45
CA LEU A 97 4.01 2.68 -15.32
C LEU A 97 4.92 1.76 -16.14
N ASP A 98 5.98 2.31 -16.74
CA ASP A 98 6.94 1.54 -17.54
C ASP A 98 7.62 0.44 -16.71
N GLN A 99 8.09 0.79 -15.49
CA GLN A 99 8.72 -0.17 -14.59
C GLN A 99 7.75 -1.24 -14.09
N TYR A 100 6.51 -0.85 -13.80
CA TYR A 100 5.48 -1.80 -13.39
C TYR A 100 5.10 -2.73 -14.54
N GLU A 101 4.92 -2.23 -15.76
CA GLU A 101 4.63 -3.04 -16.95
C GLU A 101 5.74 -4.06 -17.23
N ALA A 102 7.01 -3.65 -17.07
CA ALA A 102 8.18 -4.53 -17.21
C ALA A 102 8.21 -5.72 -16.23
N THR A 103 7.38 -5.72 -15.19
CA THR A 103 7.24 -6.87 -14.28
C THR A 103 6.46 -8.04 -14.88
N GLY A 104 5.63 -7.80 -15.89
CA GLY A 104 4.74 -8.80 -16.50
C GLY A 104 3.57 -9.23 -15.61
N LEU A 105 3.24 -8.45 -14.57
CA LEU A 105 2.08 -8.71 -13.70
C LEU A 105 0.77 -8.48 -14.45
N SER A 106 -0.25 -9.31 -14.18
CA SER A 106 -1.55 -9.20 -14.85
C SER A 106 -2.46 -8.16 -14.18
N ARG A 107 -2.39 -8.04 -12.85
CA ARG A 107 -3.15 -7.02 -12.13
C ARG A 107 -2.61 -5.64 -12.48
N ARG A 108 -3.48 -4.74 -12.92
CA ARG A 108 -3.11 -3.36 -13.24
C ARG A 108 -3.03 -2.50 -11.99
N LEU A 109 -2.16 -1.48 -12.02
CA LEU A 109 -2.20 -0.41 -11.03
C LEU A 109 -3.51 0.37 -11.19
N THR A 110 -4.23 0.52 -10.08
CA THR A 110 -5.42 1.37 -10.03
C THR A 110 -5.04 2.84 -10.01
N HIS A 111 -6.04 3.72 -10.16
CA HIS A 111 -5.82 5.15 -10.01
C HIS A 111 -5.31 5.51 -8.60
N LEU A 112 -5.83 4.85 -7.57
CA LEU A 112 -5.44 5.07 -6.18
C LEU A 112 -4.01 4.64 -5.92
N ASP A 113 -3.59 3.48 -6.46
CA ASP A 113 -2.20 3.01 -6.37
C ASP A 113 -1.23 4.04 -6.95
N LEU A 114 -1.55 4.58 -8.12
CA LEU A 114 -0.71 5.55 -8.79
C LEU A 114 -0.64 6.88 -8.04
N GLN A 115 -1.76 7.32 -7.46
CA GLN A 115 -1.76 8.51 -6.61
C GLN A 115 -0.90 8.32 -5.35
N ALA A 116 -1.00 7.16 -4.71
CA ALA A 116 -0.21 6.83 -3.53
C ALA A 116 1.29 6.75 -3.84
N LEU A 117 1.67 6.12 -4.97
CA LEU A 117 3.06 6.06 -5.43
C LEU A 117 3.62 7.45 -5.75
N LEU A 118 2.85 8.31 -6.40
CA LEU A 118 3.24 9.71 -6.64
C LEU A 118 3.38 10.48 -5.31
N SER A 119 2.49 10.23 -4.35
CA SER A 119 2.63 10.79 -3.01
C SER A 119 3.90 10.36 -2.32
N HIS A 120 4.24 9.09 -2.44
CA HIS A 120 5.46 8.52 -1.88
C HIS A 120 6.73 9.08 -2.54
N ALA A 121 6.66 9.42 -3.84
CA ALA A 121 7.75 10.11 -4.54
C ALA A 121 7.91 11.59 -4.11
N GLY A 122 6.98 12.14 -3.34
CA GLY A 122 7.03 13.52 -2.82
C GLY A 122 6.03 14.49 -3.46
N PHE A 123 5.12 14.03 -4.31
CA PHE A 123 4.08 14.89 -4.90
C PHE A 123 2.83 14.92 -4.02
N PRO A 124 2.23 16.08 -3.69
CA PRO A 124 1.01 16.09 -2.87
C PRO A 124 -0.14 15.28 -3.50
N LEU A 125 -0.90 14.55 -2.68
CA LEU A 125 -2.05 13.72 -3.11
C LEU A 125 -3.07 14.53 -3.94
N ASN A 126 -3.31 15.78 -3.55
CA ASN A 126 -4.29 16.67 -4.18
C ASN A 126 -3.67 17.67 -5.18
N ALA A 127 -2.37 17.54 -5.50
CA ALA A 127 -1.74 18.44 -6.46
C ALA A 127 -2.18 18.08 -7.89
N THR A 128 -3.01 18.93 -8.47
CA THR A 128 -3.27 18.98 -9.92
C THR A 128 -2.24 19.81 -10.66
N SER A 129 -1.37 20.52 -9.92
CA SER A 129 -0.37 21.40 -10.51
C SER A 129 0.83 20.61 -11.03
N ASP A 130 1.10 20.76 -12.32
CA ASP A 130 2.29 20.22 -12.98
C ASP A 130 3.59 20.94 -12.59
N HIS A 131 3.50 22.02 -11.81
CA HIS A 131 4.65 22.81 -11.37
C HIS A 131 5.38 22.23 -10.16
N VAL A 132 4.79 21.25 -9.46
CA VAL A 132 5.49 20.55 -8.39
C VAL A 132 6.52 19.62 -9.02
N VAL A 133 7.77 19.76 -8.58
CA VAL A 133 8.89 18.92 -8.98
C VAL A 133 9.53 18.28 -7.76
N VAL A 134 10.08 17.08 -7.93
CA VAL A 134 10.84 16.39 -6.88
C VAL A 134 12.33 16.50 -7.17
N SER A 135 13.14 16.62 -6.12
CA SER A 135 14.59 16.71 -6.25
C SER A 135 15.22 15.38 -6.66
N ALA A 136 16.43 15.42 -7.22
CA ALA A 136 17.21 14.22 -7.53
C ALA A 136 17.40 13.27 -6.34
N ALA A 137 17.55 13.81 -5.13
CA ALA A 137 17.71 13.00 -3.91
C ALA A 137 16.41 12.24 -3.57
N GLN A 138 15.27 12.93 -3.55
CA GLN A 138 13.96 12.29 -3.34
C GLN A 138 13.67 11.26 -4.43
N TRP A 139 14.02 11.58 -5.67
CA TRP A 139 13.86 10.66 -6.79
C TRP A 139 14.72 9.40 -6.65
N ALA A 140 15.99 9.54 -6.29
CA ALA A 140 16.89 8.41 -6.08
C ALA A 140 16.40 7.50 -4.95
N GLU A 141 15.93 8.09 -3.85
CA GLU A 141 15.34 7.35 -2.73
C GLU A 141 14.09 6.58 -3.19
N PHE A 142 13.12 7.27 -3.80
CA PHE A 142 11.89 6.65 -4.29
C PHE A 142 12.17 5.49 -5.26
N ARG A 143 13.10 5.66 -6.21
CA ARG A 143 13.45 4.59 -7.16
C ARG A 143 13.95 3.33 -6.45
N GLY A 144 14.84 3.48 -5.47
CA GLY A 144 15.36 2.35 -4.70
C GLY A 144 14.25 1.63 -3.92
N GLN A 145 13.36 2.40 -3.30
CA GLN A 145 12.23 1.86 -2.54
C GLN A 145 11.23 1.15 -3.45
N PHE A 146 10.87 1.76 -4.59
CA PHE A 146 9.95 1.17 -5.55
C PHE A 146 10.52 -0.09 -6.17
N GLN A 147 11.81 -0.12 -6.52
CA GLN A 147 12.46 -1.32 -7.03
C GLN A 147 12.42 -2.48 -6.02
N ALA A 148 12.65 -2.20 -4.73
CA ALA A 148 12.53 -3.20 -3.68
C ALA A 148 11.09 -3.77 -3.59
N VAL A 149 10.09 -2.90 -3.74
CA VAL A 149 8.68 -3.34 -3.77
C VAL A 149 8.38 -4.14 -5.04
N LEU A 150 8.82 -3.73 -6.23
CA LEU A 150 8.61 -4.50 -7.46
C LEU A 150 9.26 -5.88 -7.39
N ASN A 151 10.45 -5.99 -6.80
CA ASN A 151 11.10 -7.28 -6.56
C ASN A 151 10.26 -8.18 -5.67
N LEU A 152 9.67 -7.63 -4.59
CA LEU A 152 8.71 -8.34 -3.75
C LEU A 152 7.48 -8.75 -4.57
N VAL A 153 6.82 -7.82 -5.27
CA VAL A 153 5.57 -8.07 -6.00
C VAL A 153 5.75 -9.19 -7.03
N ARG A 154 6.91 -9.26 -7.69
CA ARG A 154 7.24 -10.37 -8.60
C ARG A 154 7.31 -11.72 -7.89
N GLN A 155 7.89 -11.79 -6.69
CA GLN A 155 7.98 -13.01 -5.90
C GLN A 155 6.60 -13.47 -5.41
N ILE A 156 5.74 -12.54 -5.01
CA ILE A 156 4.36 -12.80 -4.57
C ILE A 156 3.34 -12.70 -5.72
N SER A 157 3.78 -12.75 -6.97
CA SER A 157 2.91 -12.55 -8.14
C SER A 157 1.69 -13.47 -8.18
N PRO A 158 1.75 -14.76 -7.76
CA PRO A 158 0.56 -15.61 -7.76
C PRO A 158 -0.58 -15.10 -6.88
N VAL A 159 -0.26 -14.43 -5.76
CA VAL A 159 -1.26 -13.87 -4.84
C VAL A 159 -1.57 -12.41 -5.14
N TRP A 160 -0.60 -11.64 -5.64
CA TRP A 160 -0.82 -10.25 -6.06
C TRP A 160 -1.81 -10.14 -7.22
N ASN A 161 -1.70 -11.06 -8.18
CA ASN A 161 -2.52 -11.08 -9.39
C ASN A 161 -3.97 -11.57 -9.16
N LEU A 162 -4.31 -12.02 -7.95
CA LEU A 162 -5.69 -12.36 -7.61
C LEU A 162 -6.48 -11.07 -7.41
N GLU A 163 -7.40 -10.80 -8.33
CA GLU A 163 -8.31 -9.65 -8.22
C GLU A 163 -9.57 -10.00 -7.41
N ASP A 164 -9.99 -11.28 -7.43
CA ASP A 164 -11.11 -11.80 -6.67
C ASP A 164 -10.80 -13.22 -6.12
N PRO A 165 -10.52 -13.38 -4.81
CA PRO A 165 -10.44 -12.32 -3.81
C PRO A 165 -9.14 -11.50 -3.93
N CYS A 166 -9.22 -10.18 -3.71
CA CYS A 166 -8.04 -9.33 -3.57
C CYS A 166 -7.34 -9.62 -2.23
N VAL A 167 -6.21 -10.33 -2.27
CA VAL A 167 -5.50 -10.78 -1.06
C VAL A 167 -4.59 -9.69 -0.48
N ILE A 168 -4.04 -8.83 -1.35
CA ILE A 168 -3.09 -7.78 -0.96
C ILE A 168 -3.69 -6.44 -1.38
N SER A 169 -4.05 -5.64 -0.37
CA SER A 169 -4.44 -4.24 -0.53
C SER A 169 -3.25 -3.50 -1.14
N GLY A 170 -3.51 -2.75 -2.22
CA GLY A 170 -2.48 -2.21 -3.11
C GLY A 170 -1.55 -1.19 -2.45
N PHE A 171 -1.11 -0.21 -3.22
CA PHE A 171 -0.21 0.84 -2.77
C PHE A 171 -0.93 1.96 -2.01
N ASP A 172 -2.25 2.05 -2.15
CA ASP A 172 -3.09 3.09 -1.53
C ASP A 172 -3.43 2.84 -0.06
N MET A 173 -3.23 1.60 0.42
CA MET A 173 -3.54 1.23 1.79
C MET A 173 -2.36 1.50 2.73
N ASP A 174 -2.43 2.60 3.47
CA ASP A 174 -1.49 2.91 4.53
C ASP A 174 -1.91 2.32 5.90
N ARG A 175 -1.21 2.72 6.96
CA ARG A 175 -1.53 2.25 8.31
C ARG A 175 -2.91 2.75 8.77
N GLN A 176 -3.21 4.02 8.55
CA GLN A 176 -4.43 4.66 9.04
C GLN A 176 -5.66 4.18 8.26
N GLY A 177 -5.54 4.03 6.95
CA GLY A 177 -6.56 3.43 6.08
C GLY A 177 -6.86 1.99 6.51
N CYS A 178 -5.83 1.23 6.89
CA CYS A 178 -6.01 -0.12 7.40
C CYS A 178 -6.71 -0.15 8.78
N GLU A 179 -6.37 0.77 9.68
CA GLU A 179 -7.06 0.94 10.96
C GLU A 179 -8.54 1.25 10.75
N HIS A 180 -8.86 2.16 9.84
CA HIS A 180 -10.23 2.51 9.49
C HIS A 180 -10.98 1.33 8.85
N ALA A 181 -10.36 0.63 7.90
CA ALA A 181 -10.97 -0.50 7.21
C ALA A 181 -11.30 -1.66 8.17
N LEU A 182 -10.47 -1.90 9.19
CA LEU A 182 -10.69 -2.98 10.16
C LEU A 182 -11.59 -2.57 11.35
N ALA A 183 -11.89 -1.28 11.52
CA ALA A 183 -12.61 -0.78 12.69
C ALA A 183 -13.98 -1.46 12.90
N ALA A 184 -14.73 -1.67 11.81
CA ALA A 184 -16.05 -2.29 11.85
C ALA A 184 -16.05 -3.82 11.63
N GLU A 185 -14.90 -4.40 11.30
CA GLU A 185 -14.81 -5.80 10.90
C GLU A 185 -14.83 -6.78 12.08
N PRO A 186 -15.15 -8.06 11.87
CA PRO A 186 -15.02 -9.10 12.90
C PRO A 186 -13.58 -9.29 13.40
N VAL A 187 -13.44 -9.83 14.62
CA VAL A 187 -12.14 -10.29 15.13
C VAL A 187 -11.64 -11.43 14.25
N GLY A 188 -10.35 -11.38 13.90
CA GLY A 188 -9.71 -12.31 12.97
C GLY A 188 -9.65 -11.79 11.54
N THR A 189 -10.36 -10.71 11.20
CA THR A 189 -10.22 -10.06 9.89
C THR A 189 -8.85 -9.39 9.79
N PHE A 190 -8.21 -9.53 8.63
CA PHE A 190 -6.89 -8.99 8.38
C PHE A 190 -6.78 -8.33 7.01
N VAL A 191 -5.79 -7.45 6.88
CA VAL A 191 -5.38 -6.81 5.64
C VAL A 191 -3.88 -7.01 5.46
N CYS A 192 -3.47 -7.41 4.26
CA CYS A 192 -2.06 -7.49 3.88
C CYS A 192 -1.71 -6.33 2.94
N ARG A 193 -0.75 -5.49 3.34
CA ARG A 193 -0.34 -4.28 2.59
C ARG A 193 1.17 -4.19 2.46
N PHE A 194 1.67 -3.34 1.58
CA PHE A 194 3.11 -3.05 1.52
C PHE A 194 3.56 -2.18 2.71
N SER A 195 4.78 -2.40 3.18
CA SER A 195 5.41 -1.53 4.17
C SER A 195 6.15 -0.38 3.49
N LEU A 196 5.63 0.84 3.64
CA LEU A 196 6.29 2.04 3.11
C LEU A 196 7.58 2.40 3.88
N SER A 197 7.67 2.05 5.16
CA SER A 197 8.86 2.28 5.99
C SER A 197 9.91 1.18 5.87
N GLN A 198 9.53 0.01 5.36
CA GLN A 198 10.44 -1.11 5.08
C GLN A 198 10.16 -1.65 3.67
N PRO A 199 10.64 -0.96 2.61
CA PRO A 199 10.44 -1.36 1.24
C PRO A 199 10.85 -2.82 0.99
N GLY A 200 10.06 -3.53 0.20
CA GLY A 200 10.25 -4.97 -0.03
C GLY A 200 9.72 -5.88 1.09
N SER A 201 8.96 -5.35 2.04
CA SER A 201 8.25 -6.15 3.06
C SER A 201 6.73 -5.95 2.99
N LEU A 202 5.98 -6.95 3.44
CA LEU A 202 4.54 -6.85 3.67
C LEU A 202 4.27 -6.57 5.15
N VAL A 203 3.13 -5.96 5.42
CA VAL A 203 2.55 -5.83 6.76
C VAL A 203 1.21 -6.54 6.78
N LEU A 204 1.08 -7.50 7.68
CA LEU A 204 -0.19 -8.11 8.03
C LEU A 204 -0.77 -7.36 9.23
N SER A 205 -1.88 -6.66 9.03
CA SER A 205 -2.63 -6.02 10.10
C SER A 205 -3.86 -6.87 10.39
N CYS A 206 -4.05 -7.31 11.63
CA CYS A 206 -5.14 -8.19 12.03
C CYS A 206 -5.90 -7.61 13.22
N LYS A 207 -7.23 -7.65 13.17
CA LYS A 207 -8.08 -7.30 14.30
C LYS A 207 -8.09 -8.42 15.33
N VAL A 208 -7.51 -8.15 16.50
CA VAL A 208 -7.37 -9.18 17.56
C VAL A 208 -8.38 -9.05 18.68
N ALA A 209 -9.11 -7.93 18.77
CA ALA A 209 -10.20 -7.75 19.72
C ALA A 209 -11.28 -6.81 19.16
N SER A 210 -12.45 -6.79 19.80
CA SER A 210 -13.62 -6.02 19.37
C SER A 210 -13.44 -4.50 19.45
N ASN A 211 -12.46 -4.02 20.22
CA ASN A 211 -12.23 -2.59 20.40
C ASN A 211 -11.46 -2.04 19.19
N ALA A 212 -11.79 -0.80 18.78
CA ALA A 212 -11.29 -0.19 17.55
C ALA A 212 -9.75 -0.09 17.47
N ASP A 213 -9.05 0.00 18.60
CA ASP A 213 -7.60 0.23 18.65
C ASP A 213 -6.75 -1.05 18.73
N ASN A 214 -7.39 -2.23 18.73
CA ASN A 214 -6.69 -3.50 18.99
C ASN A 214 -6.30 -4.21 17.69
N LEU A 215 -5.36 -3.60 16.95
CA LEU A 215 -4.75 -4.23 15.78
C LEU A 215 -3.35 -4.76 16.09
N LEU A 216 -3.09 -5.98 15.65
CA LEU A 216 -1.76 -6.56 15.59
C LEU A 216 -1.16 -6.27 14.22
N HIS A 217 0.02 -5.66 14.17
CA HIS A 217 0.78 -5.48 12.93
C HIS A 217 2.03 -6.36 12.94
N ALA A 218 2.14 -7.26 11.97
CA ALA A 218 3.31 -8.12 11.78
C ALA A 218 3.99 -7.81 10.45
N ILE A 219 5.31 -7.65 10.47
CA ILE A 219 6.12 -7.43 9.26
C ILE A 219 6.55 -8.79 8.72
N ILE A 220 6.27 -9.03 7.44
CA ILE A 220 6.64 -10.24 6.73
C ILE A 220 7.73 -9.87 5.71
N LYS A 221 8.91 -10.48 5.88
CA LYS A 221 10.01 -10.43 4.90
C LYS A 221 9.92 -11.70 4.06
N VAL A 222 9.85 -11.53 2.74
CA VAL A 222 9.76 -12.60 1.75
C VAL A 222 11.14 -12.86 1.17
#